data_AF-A0A420VE20-F1
#
_entry.id   AF-A0A420VE20-F1
#
_cell.length_a   1.000
_cell.length_b   1.000
_cell.length_c   1.000
_cell.angle_alpha   90.00
_cell.angle_beta   90.00
_cell.angle_gamma   90.00
#
_symmetry.space_group_name_H-M   'P 1'
#
loop_
_entity.id
_entity.type
_entity.pdbx_description
1 polymer ?
#
loop_
_entity_poly.entity_id
_entity_poly.type
_entity_poly.pdbx_seq_one_letter_code
_entity_poly.pdbx_strand_id
1 'polypeptide(L)'
;MWISKEPVVVVDESGNFKLAFVYLGEGMNGDYDPSDPDDVPLLRIDIYRRGGRDGDWEQEESRCTLFPAHVPFDWKYRALVTAKLYIEAGLEQGKTLRQLADDLSHIHPDNYHDFNPYKGAA
;
A
#
# COMPACT_ATOMS: atom_id res chain seq x y z
N MET A 1 19.28 11.81 0.07
CA MET A 1 17.87 11.40 -0.11
C MET A 1 17.20 11.38 1.26
N TRP A 2 16.05 12.03 1.45
CA TRP A 2 15.33 12.00 2.74
C TRP A 2 14.20 10.99 2.65
N ILE A 3 14.19 10.01 3.57
CA ILE A 3 13.14 8.99 3.68
C ILE A 3 12.35 9.31 4.94
N SER A 4 11.06 9.62 4.78
CA SER A 4 10.15 9.72 5.92
C SER A 4 9.97 8.32 6.51
N LYS A 5 10.25 8.18 7.81
CA LYS A 5 9.96 6.95 8.56
C LYS A 5 8.50 6.90 9.03
N GLU A 6 7.83 8.03 9.07
CA GLU A 6 6.40 8.08 9.42
C GLU A 6 5.57 7.42 8.32
N PRO A 7 4.65 6.51 8.69
CA PRO A 7 3.82 5.82 7.72
C PRO A 7 2.81 6.78 7.09
N VAL A 8 2.49 6.54 5.82
CA VAL A 8 1.34 7.19 5.17
C VAL A 8 0.15 6.28 5.38
N VAL A 9 -0.95 6.82 5.92
CA VAL A 9 -2.11 6.01 6.34
C VAL A 9 -3.38 6.54 5.69
N VAL A 10 -4.23 5.63 5.21
CA VAL A 10 -5.60 5.91 4.73
C VAL A 10 -6.55 4.94 5.42
N VAL A 11 -7.73 5.43 5.82
CA VAL A 11 -8.81 4.63 6.38
C VAL A 11 -10.00 4.72 5.43
N ASP A 12 -10.75 3.65 5.28
CA ASP A 12 -11.99 3.67 4.51
C ASP A 12 -13.11 4.46 5.19
N GLU A 13 -14.09 4.88 4.38
CA GLU A 13 -15.23 5.67 4.87
C GLU A 13 -16.08 4.87 5.85
N SER A 14 -16.14 3.55 5.66
CA SER A 14 -16.84 2.64 6.57
C SER A 14 -16.09 2.40 7.89
N GLY A 15 -14.81 2.78 7.97
CA GLY A 15 -13.92 2.51 9.11
C GLY A 15 -13.62 1.02 9.33
N ASN A 16 -13.78 0.18 8.30
CA ASN A 16 -13.53 -1.27 8.35
C ASN A 16 -12.11 -1.64 7.92
N PHE A 17 -11.50 -0.83 7.05
CA PHE A 17 -10.17 -1.05 6.51
C PHE A 17 -9.26 0.15 6.75
N LYS A 18 -8.02 -0.14 7.12
CA LYS A 18 -6.94 0.83 7.18
C LYS A 18 -5.78 0.30 6.36
N LEU A 19 -5.23 1.13 5.50
CA LEU A 19 -4.04 0.84 4.73
C LEU A 19 -2.91 1.75 5.20
N ALA A 20 -1.70 1.22 5.22
CA ALA A 20 -0.50 2.00 5.50
C ALA A 20 0.61 1.66 4.51
N PHE A 21 1.27 2.70 3.99
CA PHE A 21 2.62 2.55 3.47
C PHE A 21 3.63 2.75 4.58
N VAL A 22 4.46 1.74 4.81
CA VAL A 22 5.46 1.71 5.89
C VAL A 22 6.85 1.49 5.30
N TYR A 23 7.86 2.19 5.83
CA TYR A 23 9.26 1.92 5.51
C TYR A 23 9.88 1.07 6.61
N LEU A 24 10.27 -0.16 6.29
CA LEU A 24 10.88 -1.10 7.23
C LEU A 24 12.34 -1.43 6.91
N GLY A 25 12.98 -0.66 6.02
CA GLY A 25 14.34 -0.94 5.56
C GLY A 25 14.41 -1.90 4.38
N GLU A 26 13.34 -2.02 3.59
CA GLU A 26 13.28 -2.92 2.44
C GLU A 26 13.96 -2.29 1.21
N GLY A 27 14.62 -3.12 0.40
CA GLY A 27 15.26 -2.81 -0.87
C GLY A 27 14.80 -3.74 -1.99
N MET A 28 15.40 -3.64 -3.17
CA MET A 28 15.02 -4.44 -4.35
C MET A 28 15.32 -5.94 -4.17
N ASN A 29 16.28 -6.28 -3.31
CA ASN A 29 16.73 -7.64 -3.03
C ASN A 29 16.45 -8.11 -1.59
N GLY A 30 15.48 -7.48 -0.90
CA GLY A 30 15.16 -7.77 0.49
C GLY A 30 15.45 -6.56 1.37
N ASP A 31 16.63 -6.49 1.96
CA ASP A 31 17.05 -5.35 2.79
C ASP A 31 17.69 -4.26 1.93
N TYR A 32 17.41 -2.99 2.28
CA TYR A 32 18.01 -1.83 1.64
C TYR A 32 19.48 -1.65 2.06
N ASP A 33 20.39 -1.65 1.09
CA ASP A 33 21.80 -1.31 1.28
C ASP A 33 22.09 0.12 0.78
N PRO A 34 22.28 1.11 1.68
CA PRO A 34 22.59 2.49 1.28
C PRO A 34 23.98 2.66 0.65
N SER A 35 24.84 1.63 0.67
CA SER A 35 26.14 1.64 0.01
C SER A 35 26.08 1.15 -1.44
N ASP A 36 25.00 0.47 -1.83
CA ASP A 36 24.71 0.10 -3.21
C ASP A 36 23.90 1.23 -3.89
N PRO A 37 24.47 1.95 -4.86
CA PRO A 37 23.77 3.05 -5.53
C PRO A 37 22.58 2.58 -6.39
N ASP A 38 22.51 1.30 -6.74
CA ASP A 38 21.44 0.73 -7.55
C ASP A 38 20.30 0.15 -6.69
N ASP A 39 20.49 0.04 -5.38
CA ASP A 39 19.44 -0.39 -4.47
C ASP A 39 18.51 0.78 -4.10
N VAL A 40 17.21 0.51 -4.15
CA VAL A 40 16.17 1.52 -3.96
C VAL A 40 15.41 1.17 -2.70
N PRO A 41 15.27 2.08 -1.72
CA PRO A 41 14.50 1.79 -0.52
C PRO A 41 13.01 1.78 -0.88
N LEU A 42 12.33 0.69 -0.52
CA LEU A 42 10.93 0.42 -0.88
C LEU A 42 10.01 0.50 0.33
N LEU A 43 8.75 0.80 0.05
CA LEU A 43 7.67 0.75 1.03
C LEU A 43 7.02 -0.64 1.01
N ARG A 44 6.46 -1.02 2.16
CA ARG A 44 5.48 -2.09 2.25
C ARG A 44 4.09 -1.52 2.37
N ILE A 45 3.13 -2.26 1.87
CA ILE A 45 1.72 -1.99 2.09
C ILE A 45 1.20 -2.94 3.18
N ASP A 46 0.75 -2.35 4.28
CA ASP A 46 0.10 -3.04 5.38
C ASP A 46 -1.39 -2.78 5.31
N ILE A 47 -2.19 -3.86 5.38
CA ILE A 47 -3.64 -3.80 5.33
C ILE A 47 -4.19 -4.34 6.64
N TYR A 48 -4.98 -3.52 7.30
CA TYR A 48 -5.61 -3.82 8.58
C TYR A 48 -7.12 -3.86 8.41
N ARG A 49 -7.76 -4.79 9.10
CA ARG A 49 -9.20 -4.81 9.30
C ARG A 49 -9.53 -4.49 10.75
N ARG A 50 -10.66 -3.84 10.97
CA ARG A 50 -11.14 -3.59 12.33
C ARG A 50 -11.64 -4.89 12.96
N GLY A 51 -11.02 -5.29 14.07
CA GLY A 51 -11.34 -6.50 14.83
C GLY A 51 -12.67 -6.38 15.58
N GLY A 52 -13.46 -7.45 15.57
CA GLY A 52 -14.86 -7.44 15.99
C GLY A 52 -15.14 -7.41 17.51
N ARG A 53 -14.14 -7.61 18.38
CA ARG A 53 -14.37 -7.60 19.85
C ARG A 53 -14.03 -6.26 20.52
N ASP A 54 -12.90 -5.67 20.16
CA ASP A 54 -12.38 -4.49 20.87
C ASP A 54 -12.33 -3.24 19.95
N GLY A 55 -12.67 -3.40 18.67
CA GLY A 55 -12.64 -2.31 17.69
C GLY A 55 -11.22 -1.88 17.29
N ASP A 56 -10.20 -2.64 17.71
CA ASP A 56 -8.80 -2.44 17.39
C ASP A 56 -8.47 -2.83 15.95
N TRP A 57 -7.36 -2.29 15.44
CA TRP A 57 -6.86 -2.63 14.11
C TRP A 57 -6.03 -3.90 14.16
N GLU A 58 -6.49 -4.94 13.47
CA GLU A 58 -5.74 -6.19 13.29
C GLU A 58 -5.13 -6.21 11.89
N GLN A 59 -3.81 -6.44 11.81
CA GLN A 59 -3.14 -6.57 10.52
C GLN A 59 -3.53 -7.90 9.87
N GLU A 60 -4.15 -7.83 8.70
CA GLU A 60 -4.62 -9.00 7.97
C GLU A 60 -3.64 -9.39 6.86
N GLU A 61 -3.04 -8.40 6.18
CA GLU A 61 -2.07 -8.63 5.11
C GLU A 61 -0.92 -7.62 5.16
N SER A 62 0.23 -8.04 4.63
CA SER A 62 1.40 -7.19 4.40
C SER A 62 2.16 -7.66 3.17
N ARG A 63 2.53 -6.75 2.28
CA ARG A 63 3.31 -7.06 1.07
C ARG A 63 4.41 -6.04 0.84
N CYS A 64 5.56 -6.52 0.38
CA CYS A 64 6.53 -5.66 -0.27
C CYS A 64 5.91 -5.06 -1.53
N THR A 65 6.30 -3.84 -1.85
CA THR A 65 5.84 -3.15 -3.06
C THR A 65 7.02 -2.69 -3.88
N LEU A 66 6.77 -2.25 -5.10
CA LEU A 66 7.77 -1.57 -5.91
C LEU A 66 7.76 -0.05 -5.65
N PHE A 67 7.10 0.43 -4.60
CA PHE A 67 6.91 1.86 -4.36
C PHE A 67 8.11 2.45 -3.59
N PRO A 68 8.91 3.37 -4.17
CA PRO A 68 10.09 3.88 -3.49
C PRO A 68 9.76 4.79 -2.30
N ALA A 69 10.49 4.62 -1.20
CA ALA A 69 10.27 5.31 0.07
C ALA A 69 10.63 6.80 0.01
N HIS A 70 11.40 7.24 -0.98
CA HIS A 70 11.79 8.64 -1.17
C HIS A 70 10.79 9.46 -1.99
N VAL A 71 9.77 8.83 -2.58
CA VAL A 71 8.74 9.50 -3.37
C VAL A 71 8.00 10.55 -2.50
N PRO A 72 7.54 11.69 -3.07
CA PRO A 72 6.76 12.69 -2.33
C PRO A 72 5.52 12.13 -1.63
N PHE A 73 5.12 12.77 -0.52
CA PHE A 73 3.98 12.34 0.29
C PHE A 73 2.67 12.29 -0.50
N ASP A 74 2.41 13.29 -1.34
CA ASP A 74 1.17 13.40 -2.12
C ASP A 74 1.02 12.24 -3.12
N TRP A 75 2.12 11.74 -3.69
CA TRP A 75 2.12 10.58 -4.57
C TRP A 75 1.83 9.30 -3.79
N LYS A 76 2.50 9.09 -2.64
CA LYS A 76 2.22 7.96 -1.74
C LYS A 76 0.77 7.96 -1.29
N TYR A 77 0.25 9.12 -0.90
CA TYR A 77 -1.12 9.27 -0.44
C TYR A 77 -2.13 8.94 -1.56
N ARG A 78 -1.94 9.48 -2.77
CA ARG A 78 -2.80 9.17 -3.93
C ARG A 78 -2.78 7.67 -4.26
N ALA A 79 -1.60 7.06 -4.27
CA ALA A 79 -1.46 5.62 -4.51
C ALA A 79 -2.17 4.79 -3.43
N LEU A 80 -2.07 5.18 -2.16
CA LEU A 80 -2.73 4.48 -1.06
C LEU A 80 -4.26 4.64 -1.10
N VAL A 81 -4.76 5.83 -1.49
CA VAL A 81 -6.19 6.04 -1.76
C VAL A 81 -6.65 5.14 -2.92
N THR A 82 -5.89 5.06 -4.01
CA THR A 82 -6.22 4.18 -5.14
C THR A 82 -6.21 2.71 -4.73
N ALA A 83 -5.21 2.27 -3.96
CA ALA A 83 -5.14 0.90 -3.42
C ALA A 83 -6.34 0.58 -2.53
N LYS A 84 -6.77 1.54 -1.70
CA LYS A 84 -7.96 1.41 -0.86
C LYS A 84 -9.23 1.21 -1.70
N LEU A 85 -9.45 2.03 -2.73
CA LEU A 85 -10.58 1.88 -3.66
C LEU A 85 -10.52 0.54 -4.42
N TYR A 86 -9.32 0.11 -4.82
CA TYR A 86 -9.11 -1.19 -5.46
C TYR A 86 -9.55 -2.36 -4.58
N ILE A 87 -9.18 -2.31 -3.29
CA ILE A 87 -9.57 -3.33 -2.32
C ILE A 87 -11.09 -3.36 -2.15
N GLU A 88 -11.72 -2.21 -1.92
CA GLU A 88 -13.18 -2.11 -1.75
C GLU A 88 -13.94 -2.71 -2.94
N ALA A 89 -13.64 -2.23 -4.15
CA ALA A 89 -14.28 -2.72 -5.36
C ALA A 89 -14.00 -4.21 -5.62
N GLY A 90 -12.78 -4.68 -5.30
CA GLY A 90 -12.41 -6.08 -5.46
C GLY A 90 -13.15 -7.02 -4.50
N LEU A 91 -13.32 -6.61 -3.24
CA LEU A 91 -14.08 -7.37 -2.25
C LEU A 91 -15.57 -7.44 -2.64
N GLU A 92 -16.15 -6.33 -3.14
CA GLU A 92 -17.52 -6.32 -3.67
C GLU A 92 -17.70 -7.29 -4.84
N GLN A 93 -16.65 -7.51 -5.64
CA GLN A 93 -16.62 -8.47 -6.74
C GLN A 93 -16.31 -9.92 -6.29
N GLY A 94 -16.18 -10.16 -4.98
CA GLY A 94 -15.94 -11.49 -4.42
C GLY A 94 -14.48 -11.96 -4.49
N LYS A 95 -13.52 -11.06 -4.79
CA LYS A 95 -12.09 -11.38 -4.62
C LYS A 95 -11.76 -11.47 -3.12
N THR A 96 -10.73 -12.23 -2.79
CA THR A 96 -10.21 -12.29 -1.43
C THR A 96 -9.23 -11.14 -1.17
N LEU A 97 -9.08 -10.73 0.10
CA LEU A 97 -8.10 -9.70 0.45
C LEU A 97 -6.68 -10.11 0.07
N ARG A 98 -6.36 -11.39 0.21
CA ARG A 98 -5.07 -11.95 -0.20
C ARG A 98 -4.79 -11.73 -1.69
N GLN A 99 -5.74 -12.03 -2.57
CA GLN A 99 -5.57 -11.81 -4.01
C GLN A 99 -5.33 -10.33 -4.32
N LEU A 100 -6.07 -9.44 -3.66
CA LEU A 100 -5.95 -8.00 -3.84
C LEU A 100 -4.61 -7.47 -3.31
N ALA A 101 -4.13 -7.99 -2.18
CA ALA A 101 -2.83 -7.66 -1.63
C ALA A 101 -1.69 -8.15 -2.54
N ASP A 102 -1.82 -9.37 -3.10
CA ASP A 102 -0.86 -9.92 -4.06
C ASP A 102 -0.79 -9.05 -5.33
N ASP A 103 -1.92 -8.60 -5.88
CA ASP A 103 -1.94 -7.63 -6.98
C ASP A 103 -1.21 -6.32 -6.62
N LEU A 104 -1.48 -5.79 -5.42
CA LEU A 104 -0.87 -4.56 -4.91
C LEU A 104 0.62 -4.70 -4.57
N SER A 105 1.18 -5.91 -4.52
CA SER A 105 2.64 -6.09 -4.36
C SER A 105 3.43 -5.53 -5.55
N HIS A 106 2.77 -5.31 -6.69
CA HIS A 106 3.35 -4.73 -7.90
C HIS A 106 3.09 -3.22 -8.04
N ILE A 107 2.50 -2.57 -7.03
CA ILE A 107 2.22 -1.13 -7.09
C ILE A 107 3.52 -0.31 -7.15
N HIS A 108 3.55 0.66 -8.06
CA HIS A 108 4.68 1.53 -8.39
C HIS A 108 4.15 2.95 -8.71
N PRO A 109 4.95 4.02 -8.52
CA PRO A 109 4.57 5.38 -8.93
C PRO A 109 4.05 5.51 -10.36
N ASP A 110 4.55 4.68 -11.28
CA ASP A 110 4.17 4.75 -12.70
C ASP A 110 2.88 4.02 -13.03
N ASN A 111 2.43 3.08 -12.17
CA ASN A 111 1.30 2.21 -12.46
C ASN A 111 0.15 2.30 -11.45
N TYR A 112 0.28 3.05 -10.34
CA TYR A 112 -0.74 3.02 -9.29
C TYR A 112 -2.14 3.42 -9.81
N HIS A 113 -2.21 4.23 -10.86
CA HIS A 113 -3.45 4.61 -11.53
C HIS A 113 -4.18 3.44 -12.21
N ASP A 114 -3.48 2.37 -12.55
CA ASP A 114 -4.07 1.17 -13.17
C ASP A 114 -4.93 0.37 -12.18
N PHE A 115 -4.68 0.57 -10.88
CA PHE A 115 -5.49 0.00 -9.81
C PHE A 115 -6.78 0.80 -9.55
N ASN A 116 -7.01 1.92 -10.23
CA ASN A 116 -8.24 2.68 -10.06
C ASN A 116 -9.44 1.92 -10.69
N PRO A 117 -10.39 1.41 -9.89
CA PRO A 117 -11.52 0.63 -10.43
C PRO A 117 -12.47 1.48 -11.28
N TYR A 118 -12.39 2.81 -11.21
CA TYR A 118 -13.21 3.74 -11.98
C TYR A 118 -12.49 4.31 -13.22
N LYS A 119 -11.33 3.73 -13.59
CA LYS A 119 -10.60 4.11 -14.79
C LYS A 119 -11.48 3.88 -16.03
N GLY A 120 -11.87 4.96 -16.71
CA GLY A 120 -12.71 4.90 -17.92
C GLY A 120 -14.21 5.08 -17.69
N ALA A 121 -14.67 5.31 -16.46
CA ALA A 121 -16.03 5.80 -16.19
C ALA A 121 -16.07 7.32 -16.43
N ALA A 122 -16.51 7.73 -17.62
CA ALA A 122 -16.82 9.12 -17.97
C ALA A 122 -18.25 9.21 -18.51
#